data_AF-A0ABC9QJL1-F1
#
_entry.id   AF-A0ABC9QJL1-F1
#
_cell.length_a   1.000
_cell.length_b   1.000
_cell.length_c   1.000
_cell.angle_alpha   90.00
_cell.angle_beta   90.00
_cell.angle_gamma   90.00
#
_symmetry.space_group_name_H-M   'P 1'
#
loop_
_entity.id
_entity.type
_entity.pdbx_description
1 polymer ?
#
loop_
_entity_poly.entity_id
_entity_poly.type
_entity_poly.pdbx_seq_one_letter_code
_entity_poly.pdbx_strand_id
1 'polypeptide(L)' 'MKKMSKHIVLSFAVSSLLFSQAYALPQGGKFTHGSTGSISSSNGTMNVIGNNKNSVIQWGGGFNI' A
#
# COMPACT_ATOMS: atom_id res chain seq x y z
N MET A 1 13.00 14.24 -30.65
CA MET A 1 11.61 13.75 -30.46
C MET A 1 11.52 12.36 -29.81
N LYS A 2 12.38 11.37 -30.14
CA LYS A 2 12.36 10.01 -29.56
C LYS A 2 12.44 9.91 -28.02
N LYS A 3 13.08 10.89 -27.34
CA LYS A 3 13.25 10.90 -25.87
C LYS A 3 11.95 11.29 -25.13
N MET A 4 11.20 12.26 -25.66
CA MET A 4 9.90 12.72 -25.12
C MET A 4 8.84 11.61 -25.14
N SER A 5 8.75 10.84 -26.24
CA SER A 5 7.79 9.73 -26.33
C SER A 5 8.05 8.62 -25.31
N LYS A 6 9.32 8.34 -24.98
CA LYS A 6 9.67 7.34 -23.94
C LYS A 6 9.23 7.78 -22.54
N HIS A 7 9.38 9.07 -22.22
CA HIS A 7 8.95 9.61 -20.93
C HIS A 7 7.42 9.56 -20.78
N ILE A 8 6.67 9.91 -21.82
CA ILE A 8 5.21 9.81 -21.82
C ILE A 8 4.74 8.37 -21.62
N VAL A 9 5.31 7.40 -22.34
CA VAL A 9 4.95 5.98 -22.20
C VAL A 9 5.29 5.47 -20.79
N LEU A 10 6.44 5.86 -20.24
CA LEU A 10 6.82 5.50 -18.88
C LEU A 10 5.88 6.13 -17.83
N SER A 11 5.51 7.41 -18.01
CA SER A 11 4.54 8.09 -17.16
C SER A 11 3.17 7.40 -17.18
N PHE A 12 2.69 6.95 -18.34
CA PHE A 12 1.46 6.16 -18.46
C PHE A 12 1.55 4.79 -17.77
N ALA A 13 2.69 4.10 -17.89
CA ALA A 13 2.90 2.82 -17.22
C ALA A 13 2.98 2.96 -15.68
N VAL A 14 3.64 4.00 -15.18
CA VAL A 14 3.71 4.25 -13.73
C VAL A 14 2.35 4.67 -13.18
N SER A 15 1.59 5.50 -13.92
CA SER A 15 0.24 5.87 -13.50
C SER A 15 -0.72 4.70 -13.53
N SER A 16 -0.70 3.81 -14.54
CA SER A 16 -1.54 2.61 -14.53
C SER A 16 -1.24 1.66 -13.37
N LEU A 17 0.02 1.56 -12.92
CA LEU A 17 0.41 0.81 -11.72
C LEU A 17 -0.13 1.46 -10.43
N LEU A 18 -0.18 2.79 -10.38
CA LEU A 18 -0.78 3.53 -9.25
C LEU A 18 -2.32 3.42 -9.22
N PHE A 19 -2.98 3.17 -10.36
CA PHE A 19 -4.44 3.15 -10.49
C PHE A 19 -5.07 1.75 -10.62
N SER A 20 -4.28 0.66 -10.61
CA SER A 20 -4.80 -0.73 -10.57
C SER A 20 -5.47 -1.11 -9.22
N GLN A 21 -6.02 -0.13 -8.51
CA GLN A 21 -6.42 -0.18 -7.10
C GLN A 21 -7.75 -0.85 -6.82
N ALA A 22 -8.43 -1.40 -7.83
CA ALA A 22 -9.79 -1.91 -7.70
C ALA A 22 -9.98 -3.02 -6.65
N TYR A 23 -8.88 -3.63 -6.16
CA TYR A 23 -8.88 -4.66 -5.10
C TYR A 23 -7.62 -4.60 -4.21
N ALA A 24 -6.96 -3.45 -4.12
CA ALA A 24 -5.66 -3.38 -3.44
C ALA A 24 -5.86 -3.16 -1.93
N LEU A 25 -5.60 -4.21 -1.13
CA LEU A 25 -5.45 -4.06 0.32
C LEU A 25 -4.28 -3.10 0.64
N PRO A 26 -4.31 -2.38 1.78
CA PRO A 26 -3.19 -1.57 2.24
C PRO A 26 -1.86 -2.36 2.21
N GLN A 27 -0.75 -1.72 1.80
CA GLN A 27 0.52 -2.40 1.54
C GLN A 27 1.62 -1.94 2.49
N GLY A 28 2.45 -2.88 2.94
CA GLY A 28 3.64 -2.57 3.74
C GLY A 28 3.33 -2.01 5.14
N GLY A 29 2.24 -2.47 5.75
CA GLY A 29 1.88 -2.10 7.12
C GLY A 29 2.87 -2.65 8.14
N LYS A 30 3.34 -1.79 9.05
CA LYS A 30 4.17 -2.19 10.19
C LYS A 30 3.76 -1.40 11.42
N PHE A 31 3.63 -2.08 12.56
CA PHE A 31 3.47 -1.41 13.84
C PHE A 31 4.72 -0.61 14.21
N THR A 32 4.53 0.61 14.72
CA THR A 32 5.61 1.53 15.07
C THR A 32 5.35 2.21 16.42
N HIS A 33 6.30 3.02 16.90
CA HIS A 33 6.14 3.84 18.11
C HIS A 33 5.72 3.02 19.35
N GLY A 34 6.35 1.85 19.54
CA GLY A 34 6.06 0.94 20.66
C GLY A 34 4.74 0.14 20.53
N SER A 35 4.00 0.33 19.44
CA SER A 35 2.83 -0.49 19.14
C SER A 35 3.26 -1.88 18.67
N THR A 36 2.47 -2.89 19.00
CA THR A 36 2.71 -4.28 18.59
C THR A 36 1.40 -4.94 18.21
N GLY A 37 1.48 -5.97 17.37
CA GLY A 37 0.33 -6.68 16.85
C GLY A 37 0.69 -7.49 15.61
N SER A 38 -0.34 -7.98 14.92
CA SER A 38 -0.20 -8.75 13.69
C SER A 38 -1.04 -8.16 12.56
N ILE A 39 -0.51 -8.21 11.34
CA ILE A 39 -1.22 -7.89 10.11
C ILE A 39 -1.20 -9.14 9.24
N SER A 40 -2.37 -9.57 8.78
CA SER A 40 -2.50 -10.68 7.82
C SER A 40 -3.51 -10.33 6.73
N SER A 41 -3.35 -10.96 5.57
CA SER A 41 -4.22 -10.73 4.42
C SER A 41 -4.64 -12.06 3.82
N SER A 42 -5.93 -12.23 3.55
CA SER A 42 -6.47 -13.40 2.88
C SER A 42 -7.73 -13.03 2.10
N ASN A 43 -7.86 -13.54 0.86
CA ASN A 43 -9.05 -13.42 0.02
C ASN A 43 -9.62 -11.99 -0.09
N GLY A 44 -8.77 -10.97 -0.25
CA GLY A 44 -9.21 -9.58 -0.38
C GLY A 44 -9.63 -8.90 0.93
N THR A 45 -9.41 -9.56 2.08
CA THR A 45 -9.60 -8.99 3.41
C THR A 45 -8.26 -8.86 4.14
N MET A 46 -7.99 -7.69 4.70
CA MET A 46 -6.87 -7.47 5.60
C MET A 46 -7.36 -7.47 7.05
N ASN A 47 -6.74 -8.30 7.89
CA ASN A 47 -6.98 -8.31 9.33
C ASN A 47 -5.81 -7.65 10.07
N VAL A 48 -6.13 -6.72 10.96
CA VAL A 48 -5.16 -5.98 11.76
C VAL A 48 -5.53 -6.13 13.22
N ILE A 49 -4.69 -6.80 13.99
CA ILE A 49 -4.91 -7.04 15.42
C ILE A 49 -3.81 -6.33 16.20
N GLY A 50 -4.19 -5.34 17.02
CA GLY A 50 -3.29 -4.67 17.96
C GLY A 50 -3.32 -5.33 19.33
N ASN A 51 -2.16 -5.40 19.99
CA ASN A 51 -2.05 -6.00 21.34
C ASN A 51 -2.41 -5.02 22.47
N ASN A 52 -2.54 -3.73 22.16
CA ASN A 52 -2.80 -2.66 23.11
C ASN A 52 -4.08 -1.90 22.74
N LYS A 53 -4.60 -1.11 23.70
CA LYS A 53 -5.77 -0.23 23.48
C LYS A 53 -5.58 0.69 22.27
N ASN A 54 -4.36 1.21 22.08
CA ASN A 54 -4.01 2.10 20.98
C ASN A 54 -2.86 1.48 20.19
N SER A 55 -2.88 1.65 18.86
CA SER A 55 -1.83 1.17 17.96
C SER A 55 -1.54 2.19 16.86
N VAL A 56 -0.27 2.34 16.51
CA VAL A 56 0.21 3.17 15.41
C VAL A 56 0.82 2.25 14.36
N ILE A 57 0.32 2.37 13.12
CA ILE A 57 0.77 1.58 11.98
C ILE A 57 1.20 2.53 10.87
N GLN A 58 2.39 2.29 10.33
CA GLN A 58 2.91 3.02 9.18
C GLN A 58 2.78 2.15 7.94
N TRP A 59 2.22 2.71 6.87
CA TRP A 59 1.99 2.03 5.58
C TRP A 59 3.02 2.49 4.56
N GLY A 60 4.02 1.66 4.29
CA GLY A 60 5.09 1.99 3.34
C GLY A 60 4.64 2.01 1.88
N GLY A 61 3.63 1.21 1.53
CA GLY A 61 3.09 1.13 0.16
C GLY A 61 1.84 2.00 -0.08
N GLY A 62 1.47 2.84 0.90
CA GLY A 62 0.21 3.59 0.88
C GLY A 62 -0.97 2.83 1.50
N PHE A 63 -2.01 3.57 1.86
CA PHE A 63 -3.25 3.04 2.41
C PHE A 63 -4.37 3.28 1.42
N ASN A 64 -4.79 2.23 0.72
CA ASN A 64 -5.86 2.24 -0.27
C ASN A 64 -6.82 1.10 0.06
N ILE A 65 -8.13 1.35 -0.12
CA ILE A 65 -9.21 0.36 0.07
C ILE A 65 -10.25 0.48 -1.04
#